data_AF-A0A0W1DNL2-F1
#
_entry.id   AF-A0A0W1DNL2-F1
#
_cell.length_a   1.000
_cell.length_b   1.000
_cell.length_c   1.000
_cell.angle_alpha   90.00
_cell.angle_beta   90.00
_cell.angle_gamma   90.00
#
_symmetry.space_group_name_H-M   'P 1'
#
loop_
_entity.id
_entity.type
_entity.pdbx_description
1 polymer ?
#
loop_
_entity_poly.entity_id
_entity_poly.type
_entity_poly.pdbx_seq_one_letter_code
_entity_poly.pdbx_strand_id
1 'polypeptide(L)'
;MIRYHTRFQRLAFCLAGLAGFVDAIGFLGSGGLFVSFMSGNSTRMAISMAEATSLAVAAAGLIALFVVGVFLTIMASAKITFAHRKVVAISGVAALLLGAAGCKWGGFDVPATGLLCVAMGASNTIFRRDGEVSFGVTYMTCTLVKLGHKLADAALGGSPTDWIPYLLLWLALVFGGILGAVSYVWSPDASFGFAAAFALTLIPITQRLTATLSP
;
A
#
# COMPACT_ATOMS: atom_id res chain seq x y z
N MET A 1 1.29 6.92 20.18
CA MET A 1 2.10 6.98 18.94
C MET A 1 1.32 6.64 17.67
N ILE A 2 -0.02 6.60 17.70
CA ILE A 2 -0.83 7.11 16.59
C ILE A 2 -1.35 8.48 17.03
N ARG A 3 -0.46 9.48 17.04
CA ARG A 3 -0.83 10.88 17.35
C ARG A 3 -1.43 11.56 16.11
N TYR A 4 -2.39 10.88 15.49
CA TYR A 4 -3.20 11.44 14.43
C TYR A 4 -4.62 11.55 14.97
N HIS A 5 -5.30 12.66 14.69
CA HIS A 5 -6.74 12.74 14.92
C HIS A 5 -7.42 11.50 14.31
N THR A 6 -8.43 10.95 14.98
CA THR A 6 -9.16 9.72 14.64
C THR A 6 -9.54 9.61 13.15
N ARG A 7 -9.68 10.75 12.49
CA ARG A 7 -9.96 10.87 11.06
C ARG A 7 -8.85 10.33 10.15
N PHE A 8 -7.58 10.57 10.48
CA PHE A 8 -6.44 10.07 9.69
C PHE A 8 -6.18 8.58 9.94
N GLN A 9 -6.63 8.04 11.07
CA GLN A 9 -6.63 6.58 11.33
C GLN A 9 -7.55 5.86 10.35
N ARG A 10 -8.75 6.39 10.10
CA ARG A 10 -9.68 5.82 9.12
C ARG A 10 -9.07 5.77 7.72
N LEU A 11 -8.43 6.85 7.28
CA LEU A 11 -7.72 6.89 6.00
C LEU A 11 -6.57 5.85 5.95
N ALA A 12 -5.85 5.67 7.06
CA ALA A 12 -4.80 4.65 7.15
C ALA A 12 -5.37 3.23 7.01
N PHE A 13 -6.52 2.94 7.61
CA PHE A 13 -7.20 1.65 7.46
C PHE A 13 -7.65 1.43 6.01
N CYS A 14 -8.25 2.44 5.36
CA CYS A 14 -8.64 2.31 3.96
C CYS A 14 -7.44 2.07 3.04
N LEU A 15 -6.32 2.78 3.27
CA LEU A 15 -5.09 2.59 2.50
C LEU A 15 -4.43 1.23 2.77
N ALA A 16 -4.47 0.73 4.00
CA ALA A 16 -4.01 -0.62 4.32
C ALA A 16 -4.87 -1.68 3.61
N GLY A 17 -6.20 -1.48 3.56
CA GLY A 17 -7.10 -2.34 2.78
C GLY A 17 -6.84 -2.29 1.28
N LEU A 18 -6.62 -1.10 0.71
CA LEU A 18 -6.22 -0.96 -0.69
C LEU A 18 -4.88 -1.67 -0.96
N ALA A 19 -3.91 -1.52 -0.07
CA ALA A 19 -2.61 -2.17 -0.18
C ALA A 19 -2.74 -3.70 -0.17
N GLY A 20 -3.51 -4.27 0.78
CA GLY A 20 -3.79 -5.69 0.81
C GLY A 20 -4.49 -6.19 -0.45
N PHE A 21 -5.47 -5.44 -0.95
CA PHE A 21 -6.20 -5.75 -2.19
C PHE A 21 -5.27 -5.83 -3.41
N VAL A 22 -4.43 -4.80 -3.57
CA VAL A 22 -3.46 -4.73 -4.68
C VAL A 22 -2.35 -5.78 -4.52
N ASP A 23 -1.91 -6.09 -3.31
CA ASP A 23 -0.92 -7.14 -3.05
C ASP A 23 -1.41 -8.51 -3.46
N ALA A 24 -2.68 -8.85 -3.17
CA ALA A 24 -3.26 -10.12 -3.59
C ALA A 24 -3.31 -10.24 -5.11
N ILE A 25 -3.76 -9.19 -5.80
CA ILE A 25 -3.80 -9.14 -7.28
C ILE A 25 -2.39 -9.25 -7.87
N GLY A 26 -1.44 -8.48 -7.34
CA GLY A 26 -0.06 -8.48 -7.81
C GLY A 26 0.65 -9.81 -7.57
N PHE A 27 0.40 -10.45 -6.43
CA PHE A 27 0.96 -11.76 -6.10
C PHE A 27 0.42 -12.87 -7.00
N LEU A 28 -0.90 -12.90 -7.21
CA LEU A 28 -1.52 -13.89 -8.10
C LEU A 28 -1.12 -13.63 -9.57
N GLY A 29 -1.11 -12.38 -10.01
CA GLY A 29 -0.77 -12.01 -11.38
C GLY A 29 0.69 -12.16 -11.76
N SER A 30 1.62 -12.09 -10.80
CA SER A 30 3.06 -12.23 -11.05
C SER A 30 3.59 -13.65 -10.84
N GLY A 31 2.75 -14.61 -10.45
CA GLY A 31 3.20 -15.97 -10.11
C GLY A 31 3.92 -16.05 -8.76
N GLY A 32 3.64 -15.13 -7.84
CA GLY A 32 4.11 -15.16 -6.46
C GLY A 32 5.13 -14.09 -6.06
N LEU A 33 5.27 -13.01 -6.82
CA LEU A 33 6.06 -11.85 -6.39
C LEU A 33 5.16 -10.80 -5.74
N PHE A 34 5.70 -10.06 -4.78
CA PHE A 34 4.92 -9.05 -4.07
C PHE A 34 5.04 -7.68 -4.75
N VAL A 35 3.97 -6.91 -4.82
CA VAL A 35 4.01 -5.53 -5.36
C VAL A 35 4.23 -4.49 -4.28
N SER A 36 4.03 -4.83 -2.99
CA SER A 36 4.31 -3.95 -1.86
C SER A 36 5.29 -4.51 -0.81
N PHE A 37 5.43 -5.85 -0.71
CA PHE A 37 6.25 -6.50 0.31
C PHE A 37 7.70 -6.78 -0.16
N MET A 38 8.51 -5.73 -0.16
CA MET A 38 9.87 -5.78 -0.74
C MET A 38 10.85 -6.68 0.01
N SER A 39 10.75 -6.82 1.33
CA SER A 39 11.57 -7.79 2.07
C SER A 39 11.29 -9.24 1.66
N GLY A 40 10.02 -9.54 1.32
CA GLY A 40 9.63 -10.82 0.74
C GLY A 40 10.26 -11.02 -0.63
N ASN A 41 10.23 -10.00 -1.50
CA ASN A 41 10.93 -10.06 -2.78
C ASN A 41 12.45 -10.17 -2.66
N SER A 42 13.08 -9.52 -1.68
CA SER A 42 14.52 -9.68 -1.43
C SER A 42 14.86 -11.12 -1.05
N THR A 43 14.02 -11.76 -0.24
CA THR A 43 14.16 -13.18 0.11
C THR A 43 13.97 -14.07 -1.11
N ARG A 44 12.92 -13.83 -1.91
CA ARG A 44 12.70 -14.57 -3.17
C ARG A 44 13.83 -14.37 -4.16
N MET A 45 14.37 -13.16 -4.28
CA MET A 45 15.52 -12.84 -5.12
C MET A 45 16.74 -13.65 -4.68
N ALA A 46 17.05 -13.69 -3.38
CA ALA A 46 18.18 -14.44 -2.84
C ALA A 46 18.06 -15.95 -3.11
N ILE A 47 16.88 -16.52 -2.88
CA ILE A 47 16.59 -17.94 -3.18
C ILE A 47 16.70 -18.20 -4.69
N SER A 48 16.07 -17.34 -5.50
CA SER A 48 16.05 -17.48 -6.96
C SER A 48 17.44 -17.30 -7.57
N MET A 49 18.36 -16.60 -6.92
CA MET A 49 19.73 -16.49 -7.40
C MET A 49 20.50 -17.82 -7.31
N ALA A 50 20.06 -18.74 -6.44
CA ALA A 50 20.58 -20.11 -6.35
C ALA A 50 19.84 -21.10 -7.27
N GLU A 51 18.58 -20.83 -7.62
CA GLU A 51 17.69 -21.80 -8.30
C GLU A 51 17.28 -21.40 -9.73
N ALA A 52 16.98 -20.12 -9.97
CA ALA A 52 16.43 -19.59 -11.23
C ALA A 52 16.66 -18.08 -11.42
N THR A 53 17.62 -17.71 -12.28
CA THR A 53 18.05 -16.31 -12.48
C THR A 53 16.94 -15.37 -12.96
N SER A 54 15.96 -15.85 -13.74
CA SER A 54 14.88 -15.00 -14.28
C SER A 54 13.96 -14.45 -13.19
N LEU A 55 13.60 -15.27 -12.20
CA LEU A 55 12.76 -14.83 -11.08
C LEU A 55 13.51 -13.86 -10.16
N ALA A 56 14.82 -14.03 -10.03
CA ALA A 56 15.68 -13.08 -9.31
C ALA A 56 15.66 -11.70 -9.97
N VAL A 57 15.78 -11.63 -11.30
CA VAL A 57 15.70 -10.37 -12.06
C VAL A 57 14.33 -9.72 -11.92
N ALA A 58 13.24 -10.50 -11.99
CA ALA A 58 11.89 -9.98 -11.80
C ALA A 58 11.68 -9.40 -10.39
N ALA A 59 12.13 -10.11 -9.35
CA ALA A 59 12.07 -9.62 -7.96
C ALA A 59 12.90 -8.34 -7.77
N ALA A 60 14.11 -8.28 -8.32
CA ALA A 60 14.96 -7.07 -8.32
C ALA A 60 14.29 -5.90 -9.05
N GLY A 61 13.68 -6.16 -10.21
CA GLY A 61 12.93 -5.17 -10.99
C GLY A 61 11.76 -4.58 -10.21
N LEU A 62 11.00 -5.41 -9.49
CA LEU A 62 9.91 -4.94 -8.64
C LEU A 62 10.43 -4.09 -7.47
N ILE A 63 11.54 -4.47 -6.84
CA ILE A 63 12.19 -3.64 -5.80
C ILE A 63 12.56 -2.26 -6.37
N ALA A 64 13.18 -2.21 -7.55
CA ALA A 64 13.55 -0.96 -8.21
C ALA A 64 12.31 -0.10 -8.53
N LEU A 65 11.25 -0.70 -9.09
CA LEU A 65 10.00 -0.01 -9.42
C LEU A 65 9.29 0.56 -8.17
N PHE A 66 9.31 -0.18 -7.06
CA PHE A 66 8.78 0.32 -5.79
C PHE A 66 9.53 1.58 -5.34
N VAL A 67 10.87 1.56 -5.40
CA VAL A 67 11.70 2.74 -5.08
C VAL A 67 11.41 3.90 -6.02
N VAL A 68 11.22 3.63 -7.33
CA VAL A 68 10.80 4.65 -8.31
C VAL A 68 9.45 5.27 -7.91
N GLY A 69 8.46 4.47 -7.51
CA GLY A 69 7.16 4.97 -7.04
C GLY A 69 7.27 5.91 -5.83
N VAL A 70 8.10 5.53 -4.85
CA VAL A 70 8.44 6.38 -3.70
C VAL A 70 9.09 7.68 -4.18
N PHE A 71 10.13 7.59 -5.00
CA PHE A 71 10.90 8.73 -5.48
C PHE A 71 10.03 9.73 -6.27
N LEU A 72 9.27 9.25 -7.27
CA LEU A 72 8.41 10.07 -8.11
C LEU A 72 7.35 10.81 -7.29
N THR A 73 6.76 10.15 -6.30
CA THR A 73 5.73 10.78 -5.45
C THR A 73 6.33 11.88 -4.57
N ILE A 74 7.54 11.67 -4.06
CA ILE A 74 8.27 12.68 -3.29
C ILE A 74 8.62 13.89 -4.18
N MET A 75 9.13 13.65 -5.38
CA MET A 75 9.45 14.70 -6.34
C MET A 75 8.20 15.49 -6.75
N ALA A 76 7.12 14.81 -7.10
CA ALA A 76 5.85 15.42 -7.51
C ALA A 76 5.22 16.26 -6.38
N SER A 77 5.40 15.87 -5.11
CA SER A 77 4.81 16.57 -3.96
C SER A 77 5.73 17.59 -3.29
N ALA A 78 6.99 17.73 -3.74
CA ALA A 78 8.00 18.56 -3.08
C ALA A 78 7.60 20.03 -2.94
N LYS A 79 7.07 20.63 -4.02
CA LYS A 79 6.67 22.04 -4.08
C LYS A 79 5.21 22.29 -3.69
N ILE A 80 4.49 21.24 -3.29
CA ILE A 80 3.06 21.31 -2.99
C ILE A 80 2.87 21.65 -1.51
N THR A 81 1.90 22.51 -1.21
CA THR A 81 1.56 22.89 0.16
C THR A 81 1.16 21.67 0.98
N PHE A 82 1.50 21.66 2.27
CA PHE A 82 1.30 20.51 3.16
C PHE A 82 -0.15 19.98 3.15
N ALA A 83 -1.14 20.89 3.04
CA ALA A 83 -2.56 20.57 2.95
C ALA A 83 -2.92 19.71 1.71
N HIS A 84 -2.22 19.87 0.58
CA HIS A 84 -2.56 19.19 -0.68
C HIS A 84 -1.68 17.98 -1.00
N ARG A 85 -0.55 17.79 -0.29
CA ARG A 85 0.41 16.68 -0.56
C ARG A 85 -0.25 15.31 -0.55
N LYS A 86 -1.15 15.03 0.42
CA LYS A 86 -1.84 13.73 0.53
C LYS A 86 -2.80 13.49 -0.63
N VAL A 87 -3.52 14.52 -1.07
CA VAL A 87 -4.43 14.45 -2.21
C VAL A 87 -3.65 14.12 -3.48
N VAL A 88 -2.53 14.80 -3.72
CA VAL A 88 -1.70 14.57 -4.91
C VAL A 88 -1.11 13.17 -4.92
N ALA A 89 -0.62 12.69 -3.77
CA ALA A 89 -0.11 11.32 -3.66
C ALA A 89 -1.21 10.27 -3.98
N ILE A 90 -2.40 10.41 -3.41
CA ILE A 90 -3.52 9.46 -3.67
C ILE A 90 -4.02 9.56 -5.11
N SER A 91 -4.09 10.76 -5.68
CA SER A 91 -4.41 10.92 -7.10
C SER A 91 -3.38 10.24 -8.01
N GLY A 92 -2.08 10.34 -7.66
CA GLY A 92 -1.02 9.62 -8.36
C GLY A 92 -1.17 8.11 -8.26
N VAL A 93 -1.47 7.57 -7.07
CA VAL A 93 -1.78 6.15 -6.88
C VAL A 93 -2.98 5.73 -7.73
N ALA A 94 -4.07 6.49 -7.72
CA ALA A 94 -5.26 6.18 -8.51
C ALA A 94 -4.97 6.20 -10.02
N ALA A 95 -4.19 7.16 -10.51
CA ALA A 95 -3.77 7.23 -11.91
C ALA A 95 -2.91 6.03 -12.32
N LEU A 96 -1.96 5.62 -11.47
CA LEU A 96 -1.13 4.44 -11.72
C LEU A 96 -1.96 3.15 -11.75
N LEU A 97 -2.93 2.99 -10.85
CA LEU A 97 -3.83 1.83 -10.84
C LEU A 97 -4.79 1.82 -12.03
N LEU A 98 -5.27 2.98 -12.48
CA LEU A 98 -6.02 3.09 -13.74
C LEU A 98 -5.17 2.68 -14.94
N GLY A 99 -3.91 3.13 -14.99
CA GLY A 99 -2.95 2.71 -16.00
C GLY A 99 -2.73 1.19 -15.96
N ALA A 100 -2.59 0.61 -14.77
CA ALA A 100 -2.43 -0.83 -14.59
C ALA A 100 -3.65 -1.61 -15.13
N ALA A 101 -4.87 -1.13 -14.86
CA ALA A 101 -6.09 -1.71 -15.41
C ALA A 101 -6.14 -1.61 -16.94
N GLY A 102 -5.76 -0.46 -17.51
CA GLY A 102 -5.66 -0.30 -18.96
C GLY A 102 -4.65 -1.25 -19.60
N CYS A 103 -3.46 -1.39 -19.00
CA CYS A 103 -2.47 -2.37 -19.44
C CYS A 103 -3.00 -3.80 -19.37
N LYS A 104 -3.68 -4.15 -18.26
CA LYS A 104 -4.24 -5.49 -18.07
C LYS A 104 -5.28 -5.82 -19.13
N TRP A 105 -6.23 -4.92 -19.40
CA TRP A 105 -7.23 -5.10 -20.45
C TRP A 105 -6.64 -5.15 -21.86
N GLY A 106 -5.50 -4.50 -22.08
CA GLY A 106 -4.74 -4.59 -23.32
C GLY A 106 -3.88 -5.86 -23.46
N GLY A 107 -3.88 -6.77 -22.47
CA GLY A 107 -3.05 -7.98 -22.46
C GLY A 107 -1.58 -7.76 -22.05
N PHE A 108 -1.24 -6.58 -21.51
CA PHE A 108 0.12 -6.22 -21.10
C PHE A 108 0.34 -6.49 -19.61
N ASP A 109 0.47 -7.77 -19.24
CA ASP A 109 0.56 -8.21 -17.83
C ASP A 109 1.79 -7.70 -17.07
N VAL A 110 2.95 -7.67 -17.74
CA VAL A 110 4.21 -7.22 -17.13
C VAL A 110 4.16 -5.71 -16.80
N PRO A 111 3.81 -4.82 -17.75
CA PRO A 111 3.56 -3.41 -17.43
C PRO A 111 2.48 -3.19 -16.37
N ALA A 112 1.38 -3.96 -16.40
CA ALA A 112 0.31 -3.85 -15.42
C ALA A 112 0.84 -4.12 -13.99
N THR A 113 1.58 -5.21 -13.81
CA THR A 113 2.21 -5.56 -12.52
C THR A 113 3.24 -4.51 -12.09
N GLY A 114 4.03 -4.00 -13.03
CA GLY A 114 4.98 -2.92 -12.76
C GLY A 114 4.29 -1.66 -12.24
N LEU A 115 3.18 -1.26 -12.85
CA LEU A 115 2.38 -0.10 -12.42
C LEU A 115 1.75 -0.31 -11.04
N LEU A 116 1.27 -1.52 -10.71
CA LEU A 116 0.84 -1.85 -9.35
C LEU A 116 1.97 -1.62 -8.34
N CYS A 117 3.18 -2.07 -8.65
CA CYS A 117 4.35 -1.92 -7.79
C CYS A 117 4.73 -0.45 -7.57
N VAL A 118 4.78 0.35 -8.64
CA VAL A 118 5.02 1.79 -8.57
C VAL A 118 3.92 2.49 -7.74
N ALA A 119 2.65 2.09 -7.92
CA ALA A 119 1.54 2.62 -7.13
C ALA A 119 1.67 2.29 -5.64
N MET A 120 2.13 1.08 -5.28
CA MET A 120 2.36 0.70 -3.89
C MET A 120 3.53 1.46 -3.27
N GLY A 121 4.60 1.71 -4.03
CA GLY A 121 5.69 2.59 -3.63
C GLY A 121 5.19 4.01 -3.33
N ALA A 122 4.41 4.57 -4.25
CA ALA A 122 3.77 5.88 -4.10
C ALA A 122 2.85 5.95 -2.86
N SER A 123 2.05 4.91 -2.60
CA SER A 123 1.12 4.88 -1.48
C SER A 123 1.82 4.95 -0.11
N ASN A 124 3.04 4.40 0.00
CA ASN A 124 3.81 4.39 1.24
C ASN A 124 4.36 5.78 1.64
N THR A 125 4.24 6.80 0.79
CA THR A 125 4.64 8.17 1.13
C THR A 125 3.49 9.01 1.70
N ILE A 126 2.24 8.51 1.68
CA ILE A 126 1.05 9.31 2.06
C ILE A 126 1.09 9.75 3.52
N PHE A 127 1.61 8.92 4.42
CA PHE A 127 1.76 9.23 5.85
C PHE A 127 3.19 9.61 6.26
N ARG A 128 3.95 10.22 5.35
CA ARG A 128 5.26 10.80 5.69
C ARG A 128 5.10 12.01 6.60
N ARG A 129 5.94 12.12 7.64
CA ARG A 129 6.08 13.28 8.52
C ARG A 129 7.55 13.52 8.79
N ASP A 130 7.99 14.78 8.71
CA ASP A 130 9.36 15.20 9.05
C ASP A 130 10.47 14.44 8.30
N GLY A 131 10.22 14.07 7.05
CA GLY A 131 11.18 13.35 6.19
C GLY A 131 11.15 11.83 6.33
N GLU A 132 10.53 11.30 7.39
CA GLU A 132 10.42 9.86 7.66
C GLU A 132 8.99 9.34 7.41
N VAL A 133 8.90 8.08 6.96
CA VAL A 133 7.60 7.40 6.82
C VAL A 133 7.07 7.10 8.23
N SER A 134 6.08 7.86 8.71
CA SER A 134 5.61 7.74 10.10
C SER A 134 5.03 6.36 10.43
N PHE A 135 4.42 5.73 9.44
CA PHE A 135 4.03 4.32 9.42
C PHE A 135 3.78 3.93 7.96
N GLY A 136 4.53 2.95 7.44
CA GLY A 136 4.21 2.37 6.13
C GLY A 136 2.92 1.59 6.29
N VAL A 137 1.94 1.82 5.42
CA VAL A 137 0.70 1.02 5.40
C VAL A 137 0.97 -0.44 5.04
N THR A 138 2.17 -0.73 4.53
CA THR A 138 2.68 -2.08 4.24
C THR A 138 3.72 -2.56 5.26
N TYR A 139 4.06 -1.77 6.29
CA TYR A 139 4.98 -2.17 7.36
C TYR A 139 4.26 -2.97 8.45
N MET A 140 3.66 -4.08 8.03
CA MET A 140 2.72 -4.81 8.87
C MET A 140 3.41 -5.63 9.97
N THR A 141 4.63 -6.11 9.74
CA THR A 141 5.43 -6.80 10.77
C THR A 141 5.62 -5.94 12.01
N CYS A 142 6.02 -4.68 11.84
CA CYS A 142 6.17 -3.74 12.97
C CYS A 142 4.83 -3.43 13.65
N THR A 143 3.73 -3.45 12.89
CA THR A 143 2.37 -3.22 13.41
C THR A 143 1.94 -4.38 14.31
N LEU A 144 2.23 -5.63 13.92
CA LEU A 144 1.98 -6.82 14.74
C LEU A 144 2.84 -6.85 16.01
N VAL A 145 4.11 -6.45 15.94
CA VAL A 145 4.96 -6.31 17.13
C VAL A 145 4.38 -5.26 18.08
N LYS A 146 3.95 -4.10 17.56
CA LYS A 146 3.30 -3.06 18.37
C LYS A 146 1.97 -3.52 18.96
N LEU A 147 1.19 -4.30 18.21
CA LEU A 147 -0.02 -4.94 18.73
C LEU A 147 0.31 -5.83 19.93
N GLY A 148 1.34 -6.68 19.83
CA GLY A 148 1.81 -7.53 20.93
C GLY A 148 2.22 -6.72 22.16
N HIS A 149 3.02 -5.66 21.99
CA HIS A 149 3.38 -4.77 23.09
C HIS A 149 2.14 -4.13 23.74
N LYS A 150 1.17 -3.66 22.95
CA LYS A 150 -0.04 -3.03 23.50
C LYS A 150 -1.02 -3.99 24.15
N LEU A 151 -1.05 -5.25 23.73
CA LEU A 151 -1.77 -6.31 24.44
C LEU A 151 -1.09 -6.61 25.78
N ALA A 152 0.25 -6.67 25.82
CA ALA A 152 1.01 -6.85 27.06
C ALA A 152 0.81 -5.67 28.03
N ASP A 153 0.89 -4.42 27.54
CA ASP A 153 0.60 -3.22 28.34
C ASP A 153 -0.80 -3.30 28.97
N ALA A 154 -1.82 -3.67 28.20
CA ALA A 154 -3.19 -3.82 28.69
C ALA A 154 -3.33 -4.93 29.75
N ALA A 155 -2.64 -6.06 29.56
CA ALA A 155 -2.62 -7.16 30.52
C ALA A 155 -1.93 -6.79 31.85
N LEU A 156 -0.97 -5.86 31.80
CA LEU A 156 -0.24 -5.35 32.96
C LEU A 156 -0.92 -4.14 33.63
N GLY A 157 -2.18 -3.85 33.30
CA GLY A 157 -2.96 -2.77 33.92
C GLY A 157 -2.82 -1.40 33.23
N GLY A 158 -2.22 -1.35 32.04
CA GLY A 158 -2.20 -0.17 31.18
C GLY A 158 -3.54 0.10 30.47
N SER A 159 -3.51 0.99 29.47
CA SER A 159 -4.72 1.33 28.69
C SER A 159 -5.33 0.09 28.01
N PRO A 160 -6.63 -0.22 28.22
CA PRO A 160 -7.26 -1.43 27.70
C PRO A 160 -7.55 -1.39 26.19
N THR A 161 -7.39 -0.25 25.52
CA THR A 161 -7.85 -0.03 24.13
C THR A 161 -6.74 0.42 23.18
N ASP A 162 -5.54 0.69 23.67
CA ASP A 162 -4.42 1.20 22.86
C ASP A 162 -3.96 0.23 21.76
N TRP A 163 -4.28 -1.06 21.88
CA TRP A 163 -3.97 -2.10 20.89
C TRP A 163 -4.94 -2.09 19.70
N ILE A 164 -6.17 -1.58 19.87
CA ILE A 164 -7.25 -1.65 18.88
C ILE A 164 -6.83 -1.08 17.51
N PRO A 165 -6.21 0.11 17.41
CA PRO A 165 -5.84 0.66 16.11
C PRO A 165 -4.84 -0.20 15.35
N TYR A 166 -3.92 -0.89 16.03
CA TYR A 166 -2.94 -1.79 15.40
C TYR A 166 -3.62 -3.05 14.86
N LEU A 167 -4.57 -3.62 15.63
CA LEU A 167 -5.37 -4.74 15.16
C LEU A 167 -6.22 -4.35 13.95
N LEU A 168 -6.92 -3.20 14.02
CA LEU A 168 -7.77 -2.73 12.92
C LEU A 168 -6.97 -2.46 11.64
N LEU A 169 -5.75 -1.93 11.76
CA LEU A 169 -4.86 -1.74 10.62
C LEU A 169 -4.48 -3.07 9.96
N TRP A 170 -4.14 -4.08 10.76
CA TRP A 170 -3.83 -5.42 10.29
C TRP A 170 -5.06 -6.10 9.65
N LEU A 171 -6.22 -6.06 10.32
CA LEU A 171 -7.46 -6.61 9.80
C LEU A 171 -7.90 -5.94 8.50
N ALA A 172 -7.72 -4.62 8.37
CA ALA A 172 -8.04 -3.91 7.14
C ALA A 172 -7.19 -4.42 5.96
N LEU A 173 -5.88 -4.63 6.17
CA LEU A 173 -5.00 -5.21 5.14
C LEU A 173 -5.43 -6.64 4.79
N VAL A 174 -5.67 -7.50 5.79
CA VAL A 174 -6.10 -8.89 5.56
C VAL A 174 -7.42 -8.93 4.79
N PHE A 175 -8.41 -8.14 5.21
CA PHE A 175 -9.70 -8.05 4.55
C PHE A 175 -9.58 -7.56 3.10
N GLY A 176 -8.76 -6.52 2.88
CA GLY A 176 -8.41 -6.05 1.54
C GLY A 176 -7.81 -7.16 0.68
N GLY A 177 -6.86 -7.93 1.22
CA GLY A 177 -6.24 -9.06 0.52
C GLY A 177 -7.23 -10.17 0.19
N ILE A 178 -8.15 -10.50 1.09
CA ILE A 178 -9.22 -11.47 0.82
C ILE A 178 -10.09 -10.99 -0.35
N LEU A 179 -10.54 -9.73 -0.31
CA LEU A 179 -11.35 -9.16 -1.41
C LEU A 179 -10.57 -9.10 -2.73
N GLY A 180 -9.29 -8.74 -2.69
CA GLY A 180 -8.40 -8.72 -3.85
C GLY A 180 -8.28 -10.11 -4.47
N ALA A 181 -7.98 -11.13 -3.65
CA ALA A 181 -7.86 -12.51 -4.09
C ALA A 181 -9.18 -13.04 -4.67
N VAL A 182 -10.31 -12.83 -3.97
CA VAL A 182 -11.64 -13.23 -4.45
C VAL A 182 -11.96 -12.55 -5.79
N SER A 183 -11.68 -11.25 -5.91
CA SER A 183 -11.92 -10.52 -7.16
C SER A 183 -11.05 -11.01 -8.31
N TYR A 184 -9.79 -11.37 -8.05
CA TYR A 184 -8.87 -11.90 -9.05
C TYR A 184 -9.30 -13.29 -9.52
N VAL A 185 -9.70 -14.17 -8.59
CA VAL A 185 -10.23 -15.50 -8.91
C VAL A 185 -11.52 -15.41 -9.72
N TRP A 186 -12.38 -14.43 -9.41
CA TRP A 186 -13.61 -14.21 -10.17
C TRP A 186 -13.32 -13.67 -11.58
N SER A 187 -12.48 -12.64 -11.69
CA SER A 187 -12.05 -12.10 -12.98
C SER A 187 -10.74 -11.30 -12.81
N PRO A 188 -9.61 -11.80 -13.35
CA PRO A 188 -8.34 -11.07 -13.31
C PRO A 188 -8.44 -9.65 -13.88
N ASP A 189 -9.14 -9.46 -15.01
CA ASP A 189 -9.25 -8.14 -15.66
C ASP A 189 -10.05 -7.13 -14.85
N ALA A 190 -11.23 -7.55 -14.36
CA ALA A 190 -12.05 -6.71 -13.48
C ALA A 190 -11.36 -6.35 -12.16
N SER A 191 -10.52 -7.24 -11.60
CA SER A 191 -9.83 -7.00 -10.32
C SER A 191 -8.95 -5.74 -10.34
N PHE A 192 -8.24 -5.48 -11.44
CA PHE A 192 -7.45 -4.26 -11.60
C PHE A 192 -8.34 -3.01 -11.67
N GLY A 193 -9.49 -3.12 -12.35
CA GLY A 193 -10.50 -2.06 -12.39
C GLY A 193 -11.06 -1.75 -11.00
N PHE A 194 -11.31 -2.76 -10.18
CA PHE A 194 -11.76 -2.58 -8.79
C PHE A 194 -10.69 -1.93 -7.91
N ALA A 195 -9.41 -2.27 -8.08
CA ALA A 195 -8.32 -1.60 -7.38
C ALA A 195 -8.28 -0.10 -7.72
N ALA A 196 -8.41 0.24 -9.01
CA ALA A 196 -8.46 1.61 -9.47
C ALA A 196 -9.69 2.36 -8.93
N ALA A 197 -10.87 1.75 -8.99
CA ALA A 197 -12.10 2.31 -8.44
C ALA A 197 -11.98 2.57 -6.93
N PHE A 198 -11.42 1.63 -6.18
CA PHE A 198 -11.19 1.81 -4.75
C PHE A 198 -10.27 3.01 -4.49
N ALA A 199 -9.12 3.11 -5.18
CA ALA A 199 -8.24 4.27 -5.02
C ALA A 199 -8.90 5.61 -5.39
N LEU A 200 -9.71 5.64 -6.44
CA LEU A 200 -10.46 6.84 -6.84
C LEU A 200 -11.42 7.32 -5.73
N THR A 201 -12.08 6.41 -5.02
CA THR A 201 -12.97 6.78 -3.88
C THR A 201 -12.21 7.43 -2.72
N LEU A 202 -10.91 7.17 -2.57
CA LEU A 202 -10.09 7.76 -1.51
C LEU A 202 -9.72 9.22 -1.78
N ILE A 203 -9.78 9.69 -3.03
CA ILE A 203 -9.47 11.08 -3.39
C ILE A 203 -10.43 12.06 -2.69
N PRO A 204 -11.76 12.00 -2.89
CA PRO A 204 -12.68 12.94 -2.25
C PRO A 204 -12.70 12.79 -0.72
N ILE A 205 -12.48 11.58 -0.19
CA ILE A 205 -12.32 11.36 1.25
C ILE A 205 -11.12 12.13 1.77
N THR A 206 -9.98 12.03 1.09
CA THR A 206 -8.74 12.71 1.50
C THR A 206 -8.89 14.21 1.41
N GLN A 207 -9.49 14.73 0.32
CA GLN A 207 -9.77 16.16 0.17
C GLN A 207 -10.59 16.71 1.35
N ARG A 208 -11.68 16.01 1.72
CA ARG A 208 -12.52 16.42 2.87
C ARG A 208 -11.75 16.40 4.19
N LEU A 209 -10.84 15.44 4.37
CA LEU A 209 -10.04 15.31 5.59
C LEU A 209 -8.91 16.35 5.68
N THR A 210 -8.37 16.81 4.56
CA THR A 210 -7.30 17.80 4.53
C THR A 210 -7.80 19.23 4.39
N ALA A 211 -9.00 19.46 3.86
CA ALA A 211 -9.61 20.79 3.76
C ALA A 211 -9.74 21.48 5.14
N THR A 212 -9.92 20.70 6.21
CA THR A 212 -9.97 21.20 7.59
C THR A 212 -8.60 21.53 8.19
N LEU A 213 -7.51 21.31 7.46
CA LEU A 213 -6.13 21.64 7.86
C LEU A 213 -5.57 22.88 7.13
N SER A 214 -6.40 23.55 6.34
CA SER A 214 -6.07 24.84 5.73
C SER A 214 -5.97 25.89 6.85
N PRO A 215 -4.92 26.74 6.89
CA PRO A 215 -4.83 27.84 7.84
C PRO A 215 -5.97 28.84 7.67
#